data_AF-A0A7S2WZI5-F1
#
_entry.id   AF-A0A7S2WZI5-F1
#
_cell.length_a   1.000
_cell.length_b   1.000
_cell.length_c   1.000
_cell.angle_alpha   90.00
_cell.angle_beta   90.00
_cell.angle_gamma   90.00
#
_symmetry.space_group_name_H-M   'P 1'
#
loop_
_entity.id
_entity.type
_entity.pdbx_description
1 polymer ?
#
loop_
_entity_poly.entity_id
_entity_poly.type
_entity_poly.pdbx_seq_one_letter_code
_entity_poly.pdbx_strand_id
1 'polypeptide(L)'
;YFMSWVESDEGGKGGRGWVDKYIHRYVNIGGPTLGVPKVVTALLSGDTSDSIWLPDFGAFLTDRSVLSKSGRSLWFRSMSSGSAMLPHGGEEIWGKPPHETFLCISGPGAEKFGKRSSEGCVPYTTTESIELMFKRSGEETRSMWEADRTTWGEALVEPLPLSKNLKIYCLYGVGVDTERAYNYRYDAKNDKLETDSIIFTDGDGTVPLISLGYMCAKGWKTKKLNPSGVKVTTREYQHKPATLSLRGGPGTSDHVNILLNAEVIGDILEIAAGIDVQERI
;
A
#
# COMPACT_ATOMS: atom_id res chain seq x y z
N TYR A 1 16.47 -0.47 -7.41
CA TYR A 1 15.95 0.54 -8.36
C TYR A 1 14.48 0.86 -8.07
N PHE A 2 14.10 2.14 -7.89
CA PHE A 2 12.69 2.61 -7.86
C PHE A 2 12.39 3.43 -9.12
N MET A 3 12.74 4.71 -9.17
CA MET A 3 12.63 5.54 -10.39
C MET A 3 13.82 5.43 -11.34
N SER A 4 14.93 4.85 -10.87
CA SER A 4 16.17 4.75 -11.62
C SER A 4 16.24 3.49 -12.50
N TRP A 5 15.21 2.63 -12.50
CA TRP A 5 15.22 1.34 -13.21
C TRP A 5 15.48 1.50 -14.70
N VAL A 6 15.06 2.63 -15.29
CA VAL A 6 15.28 2.94 -16.71
C VAL A 6 16.77 3.10 -17.03
N GLU A 7 17.57 3.61 -16.08
CA GLU A 7 19.01 3.79 -16.25
C GLU A 7 19.82 2.55 -15.85
N SER A 8 19.18 1.56 -15.21
CA SER A 8 19.80 0.32 -14.75
C SER A 8 20.33 -0.55 -15.89
N ASP A 9 21.50 -1.16 -15.70
CA ASP A 9 21.99 -2.25 -16.55
C ASP A 9 21.14 -3.53 -16.43
N GLU A 10 20.47 -3.73 -15.31
CA GLU A 10 19.54 -4.85 -15.06
C GLU A 10 18.09 -4.52 -15.46
N GLY A 11 17.82 -3.26 -15.80
CA GLY A 11 16.49 -2.76 -16.17
C GLY A 11 16.44 -2.22 -17.59
N GLY A 12 16.09 -0.94 -17.74
CA GLY A 12 15.79 -0.33 -19.03
C GLY A 12 17.00 -0.01 -19.92
N LYS A 13 18.23 -0.03 -19.38
CA LYS A 13 19.49 0.25 -20.12
C LYS A 13 19.47 1.56 -20.92
N GLY A 14 18.71 2.56 -20.45
CA GLY A 14 18.56 3.87 -21.09
C GLY A 14 19.82 4.73 -21.06
N GLY A 15 20.83 4.33 -20.28
CA GLY A 15 22.06 5.08 -20.07
C GLY A 15 21.93 6.15 -18.98
N ARG A 16 23.07 6.61 -18.48
CA ARG A 16 23.14 7.59 -17.39
C ARG A 16 22.50 8.92 -17.79
N GLY A 17 21.65 9.47 -16.93
CA GLY A 17 21.00 10.77 -17.14
C GLY A 17 19.80 10.72 -18.10
N TRP A 18 19.31 9.53 -18.44
CA TRP A 18 18.10 9.34 -19.22
C TRP A 18 16.90 10.03 -18.53
N VAL A 19 16.74 9.86 -17.21
CA VAL A 19 15.62 10.45 -16.46
C VAL A 19 15.70 11.97 -16.49
N ASP A 20 16.88 12.54 -16.30
CA ASP A 20 17.10 14.00 -16.35
C ASP A 20 16.79 14.59 -17.73
N LYS A 21 17.01 13.81 -18.79
CA LYS A 21 16.76 14.24 -20.18
C LYS A 21 15.31 14.11 -20.61
N TYR A 22 14.61 13.04 -20.19
CA TYR A 22 13.31 12.67 -20.77
C TYR A 22 12.13 12.81 -19.80
N ILE A 23 12.35 12.84 -18.49
CA ILE A 23 11.27 12.93 -17.51
C ILE A 23 11.28 14.30 -16.85
N HIS A 24 10.33 15.14 -17.25
CA HIS A 24 10.17 16.47 -16.68
C HIS A 24 9.32 16.47 -15.40
N ARG A 25 8.23 15.69 -15.38
CA ARG A 25 7.32 15.60 -14.23
C ARG A 25 6.87 14.17 -14.00
N TYR A 26 6.75 13.80 -12.73
CA TYR A 26 6.13 12.57 -12.28
C TYR A 26 5.00 12.91 -11.31
N VAL A 27 3.83 12.31 -11.54
CA VAL A 27 2.61 12.55 -10.77
C VAL A 27 2.19 11.21 -10.16
N ASN A 28 2.34 11.09 -8.84
CA ASN A 28 1.88 9.94 -8.06
C ASN A 28 0.48 10.25 -7.52
N ILE A 29 -0.53 9.49 -7.92
CA ILE A 29 -1.91 9.66 -7.46
C ILE A 29 -2.27 8.44 -6.61
N GLY A 30 -2.43 8.62 -5.30
CA GLY A 30 -2.81 7.53 -4.38
C GLY A 30 -1.81 6.36 -4.31
N GLY A 31 -0.55 6.55 -4.74
CA GLY A 31 0.39 5.43 -4.84
C GLY A 31 0.89 4.94 -3.47
N PRO A 32 0.81 3.63 -3.18
CA PRO A 32 1.20 3.04 -1.89
C PRO A 32 2.72 2.87 -1.80
N THR A 33 3.45 3.96 -1.58
CA THR A 33 4.93 3.95 -1.64
C THR A 33 5.59 3.03 -0.62
N LEU A 34 4.89 2.67 0.46
CA LEU A 34 5.36 1.75 1.50
C LEU A 34 4.59 0.43 1.53
N GLY A 35 3.76 0.14 0.53
CA GLY A 35 2.88 -1.03 0.50
C GLY A 35 1.57 -0.83 1.27
N VAL A 36 0.75 -1.87 1.35
CA VAL A 36 -0.61 -1.82 1.92
C VAL A 36 -0.83 -2.99 2.88
N PRO A 37 -1.26 -2.75 4.14
CA PRO A 37 -1.48 -3.83 5.12
C PRO A 37 -2.42 -4.93 4.65
N LYS A 38 -3.45 -4.54 3.90
CA LYS A 38 -4.50 -5.40 3.34
C LYS A 38 -3.97 -6.58 2.51
N VAL A 39 -2.84 -6.38 1.83
CA VAL A 39 -2.20 -7.42 1.02
C VAL A 39 -1.77 -8.60 1.89
N VAL A 40 -1.23 -8.33 3.09
CA VAL A 40 -0.78 -9.38 4.01
C VAL A 40 -1.96 -10.27 4.36
N THR A 41 -3.13 -9.68 4.65
CA THR A 41 -4.34 -10.44 4.98
C THR A 41 -4.95 -11.18 3.80
N ALA A 42 -4.97 -10.56 2.62
CA ALA A 42 -5.47 -11.22 1.41
C ALA A 42 -4.66 -12.49 1.08
N LEU A 43 -3.33 -12.44 1.24
CA LEU A 43 -2.47 -13.60 1.01
C LEU A 43 -2.53 -14.63 2.17
N LEU A 44 -2.67 -14.17 3.41
CA LEU A 44 -2.69 -15.01 4.61
C LEU A 44 -3.99 -15.82 4.76
N SER A 45 -5.15 -15.17 4.62
CA SER A 45 -6.47 -15.78 4.89
C SER A 45 -7.40 -15.85 3.68
N GLY A 46 -7.06 -15.15 2.58
CA GLY A 46 -7.96 -15.02 1.42
C GLY A 46 -9.12 -14.03 1.66
N ASP A 47 -9.02 -13.20 2.70
CA ASP A 47 -10.01 -12.15 2.97
C ASP A 47 -9.84 -10.98 1.98
N THR A 48 -10.92 -10.64 1.29
CA THR A 48 -10.99 -9.48 0.39
C THR A 48 -11.91 -8.43 0.98
N SER A 49 -11.41 -7.63 1.92
CA SER A 49 -12.21 -6.53 2.47
C SER A 49 -12.61 -5.49 1.39
N ASP A 50 -11.93 -5.42 0.24
CA ASP A 50 -12.33 -4.57 -0.91
C ASP A 50 -13.59 -5.06 -1.64
N SER A 51 -14.10 -6.26 -1.31
CA SER A 51 -15.40 -6.72 -1.81
C SER A 51 -16.59 -6.02 -1.15
N ILE A 52 -16.35 -5.17 -0.13
CA ILE A 52 -17.41 -4.48 0.61
C ILE A 52 -17.75 -3.13 -0.04
N TRP A 53 -16.81 -2.50 -0.76
CA TRP A 53 -16.99 -1.15 -1.32
C TRP A 53 -17.34 -1.08 -2.82
N LEU A 54 -17.14 -2.16 -3.57
CA LEU A 54 -17.63 -2.29 -4.94
C LEU A 54 -18.75 -3.33 -4.98
N PRO A 55 -20.04 -2.94 -4.91
CA PRO A 55 -21.16 -3.86 -4.96
C PRO A 55 -21.09 -4.83 -6.15
N ASP A 56 -20.63 -4.36 -7.31
CA ASP A 56 -20.57 -5.16 -8.55
C ASP A 56 -19.36 -6.12 -8.61
N PHE A 57 -18.19 -5.72 -8.11
CA PHE A 57 -17.01 -6.59 -8.07
C PHE A 57 -17.08 -7.57 -6.88
N GLY A 58 -17.63 -7.10 -5.77
CA GLY A 58 -18.01 -7.91 -4.62
C GLY A 58 -19.05 -8.96 -4.99
N ALA A 59 -20.11 -8.61 -5.74
CA ALA A 59 -21.09 -9.56 -6.26
C ALA A 59 -20.46 -10.56 -7.25
N PHE A 60 -19.61 -10.11 -8.17
CA PHE A 60 -18.90 -10.99 -9.12
C PHE A 60 -17.99 -12.04 -8.43
N LEU A 61 -17.39 -11.69 -7.28
CA LEU A 61 -16.54 -12.60 -6.50
C LEU A 61 -17.29 -13.37 -5.39
N THR A 62 -18.45 -12.89 -4.93
CA THR A 62 -19.27 -13.55 -3.89
C THR A 62 -20.40 -14.39 -4.47
N ASP A 63 -20.70 -14.26 -5.77
CA ASP A 63 -21.61 -15.18 -6.43
C ASP A 63 -21.01 -16.59 -6.34
N ARG A 64 -21.80 -17.51 -5.79
CA ARG A 64 -21.34 -18.78 -5.18
C ARG A 64 -20.73 -19.78 -6.18
N SER A 65 -20.51 -19.38 -7.43
CA SER A 65 -20.10 -20.23 -8.53
C SER A 65 -18.62 -20.15 -8.92
N VAL A 66 -17.82 -19.14 -8.50
CA VAL A 66 -16.49 -18.94 -9.13
C VAL A 66 -15.27 -19.14 -8.22
N LEU A 67 -15.19 -18.70 -6.95
CA LEU A 67 -13.99 -18.96 -6.10
C LEU A 67 -14.28 -19.01 -4.58
N SER A 68 -13.94 -20.11 -3.90
CA SER A 68 -13.96 -20.23 -2.42
C SER A 68 -12.91 -19.30 -1.75
N LYS A 69 -12.93 -19.09 -0.42
CA LYS A 69 -11.85 -18.34 0.29
C LYS A 69 -10.44 -18.88 -0.05
N SER A 70 -10.29 -20.21 -0.13
CA SER A 70 -9.03 -20.83 -0.56
C SER A 70 -8.73 -20.60 -2.05
N GLY A 71 -9.74 -20.62 -2.91
CA GLY A 71 -9.61 -20.25 -4.33
C GLY A 71 -9.20 -18.79 -4.54
N ARG A 72 -9.73 -17.86 -3.76
CA ARG A 72 -9.32 -16.45 -3.76
C ARG A 72 -7.89 -16.28 -3.29
N SER A 73 -7.48 -16.93 -2.20
CA SER A 73 -6.10 -16.89 -1.75
C SER A 73 -5.13 -17.41 -2.81
N LEU A 74 -5.47 -18.51 -3.50
CA LEU A 74 -4.66 -19.04 -4.60
C LEU A 74 -4.59 -18.05 -5.79
N TRP A 75 -5.70 -17.39 -6.11
CA TRP A 75 -5.75 -16.38 -7.17
C TRP A 75 -4.88 -15.16 -6.85
N PHE A 76 -4.95 -14.62 -5.63
CA PHE A 76 -4.06 -13.53 -5.20
C PHE A 76 -2.58 -13.93 -5.18
N ARG A 77 -2.27 -15.17 -4.79
CA ARG A 77 -0.88 -15.68 -4.80
C ARG A 77 -0.30 -15.78 -6.21
N SER A 78 -1.16 -15.94 -7.23
CA SER A 78 -0.73 -15.93 -8.63
C SER A 78 -0.48 -14.52 -9.19
N MET A 79 -0.90 -13.47 -8.49
CA MET A 79 -0.71 -12.09 -8.91
C MET A 79 0.55 -11.50 -8.29
N SER A 80 1.56 -11.23 -9.12
CA SER A 80 2.82 -10.60 -8.67
C SER A 80 2.62 -9.22 -8.06
N SER A 81 1.60 -8.48 -8.49
CA SER A 81 1.24 -7.18 -7.93
C SER A 81 0.88 -7.24 -6.45
N GLY A 82 0.30 -8.35 -5.98
CA GLY A 82 0.00 -8.56 -4.57
C GLY A 82 1.30 -8.56 -3.76
N SER A 83 2.24 -9.43 -4.11
CA SER A 83 3.55 -9.50 -3.43
C SER A 83 4.33 -8.18 -3.48
N ALA A 84 4.26 -7.44 -4.60
CA ALA A 84 4.93 -6.14 -4.76
C ALA A 84 4.40 -5.04 -3.82
N MET A 85 3.15 -5.17 -3.33
CA MET A 85 2.52 -4.20 -2.44
C MET A 85 2.62 -4.59 -0.96
N LEU A 86 3.44 -5.58 -0.60
CA LEU A 86 3.65 -5.94 0.79
C LEU A 86 4.27 -4.75 1.57
N PRO A 87 3.90 -4.56 2.85
CA PRO A 87 4.43 -3.46 3.66
C PRO A 87 5.97 -3.44 3.75
N HIS A 88 6.57 -2.28 3.48
CA HIS A 88 8.02 -2.03 3.54
C HIS A 88 8.40 -1.24 4.80
N GLY A 89 9.66 -1.37 5.24
CA GLY A 89 10.21 -0.64 6.39
C GLY A 89 9.94 -1.24 7.76
N GLY A 90 9.26 -2.40 7.82
CA GLY A 90 9.08 -3.17 9.04
C GLY A 90 8.43 -2.37 10.17
N GLU A 91 8.86 -2.63 11.39
CA GLU A 91 8.26 -2.10 12.61
C GLU A 91 8.58 -0.63 12.87
N GLU A 92 9.62 -0.09 12.23
CA GLU A 92 9.96 1.33 12.32
C GLU A 92 8.93 2.21 11.60
N ILE A 93 8.30 1.68 10.54
CA ILE A 93 7.25 2.37 9.79
C ILE A 93 5.87 1.96 10.30
N TRP A 94 5.68 0.67 10.58
CA TRP A 94 4.38 0.07 10.84
C TRP A 94 4.16 -0.30 12.32
N GLY A 95 4.95 0.25 13.23
CA GLY A 95 4.74 0.14 14.67
C GLY A 95 5.30 -1.14 15.30
N LYS A 96 5.46 -1.09 16.63
CA LYS A 96 5.97 -2.19 17.47
C LYS A 96 4.91 -2.64 18.47
N PRO A 97 4.77 -3.96 18.70
CA PRO A 97 4.02 -4.48 19.84
C PRO A 97 4.59 -3.97 21.18
N PRO A 98 3.77 -3.88 22.24
CA PRO A 98 2.36 -4.27 22.30
C PRO A 98 1.39 -3.21 21.77
N HIS A 99 1.77 -1.93 21.79
CA HIS A 99 0.84 -0.81 21.53
C HIS A 99 0.46 -0.62 20.06
N GLU A 100 1.29 -1.08 19.12
CA GLU A 100 1.04 -0.98 17.67
C GLU A 100 1.38 -2.30 16.98
N THR A 101 0.53 -3.30 17.23
CA THR A 101 0.66 -4.63 16.65
C THR A 101 0.04 -4.67 15.25
N PHE A 102 0.72 -5.27 14.26
CA PHE A 102 0.19 -5.39 12.89
C PHE A 102 -0.87 -6.49 12.77
N LEU A 103 -0.64 -7.62 13.46
CA LEU A 103 -1.55 -8.76 13.46
C LEU A 103 -1.62 -9.40 14.85
N CYS A 104 -2.81 -9.73 15.31
CA CYS A 104 -3.03 -10.28 16.66
C CYS A 104 -3.89 -11.55 16.55
N ILE A 105 -3.35 -12.71 16.96
CA ILE A 105 -4.04 -14.00 16.85
C ILE A 105 -4.55 -14.45 18.21
N SER A 106 -5.85 -14.68 18.31
CA SER A 106 -6.54 -15.11 19.53
C SER A 106 -7.26 -16.45 19.33
N GLY A 107 -7.77 -17.02 20.42
CA GLY A 107 -8.58 -18.24 20.41
C GLY A 107 -7.86 -19.49 20.95
N PRO A 108 -8.59 -20.60 21.15
CA PRO A 108 -8.02 -21.88 21.57
C PRO A 108 -7.04 -22.42 20.51
N GLY A 109 -5.86 -22.87 20.90
CA GLY A 109 -4.83 -23.31 19.96
C GLY A 109 -3.94 -22.18 19.44
N ALA A 110 -4.23 -20.91 19.77
CA ALA A 110 -3.43 -19.78 19.30
C ALA A 110 -1.99 -19.79 19.87
N GLU A 111 -1.76 -20.45 21.00
CA GLU A 111 -0.44 -20.71 21.58
C GLU A 111 0.55 -21.40 20.63
N LYS A 112 0.05 -22.09 19.57
CA LYS A 112 0.92 -22.65 18.53
C LYS A 112 1.64 -21.58 17.69
N PHE A 113 1.10 -20.37 17.67
CA PHE A 113 1.62 -19.23 16.91
C PHE A 113 2.65 -18.44 17.72
N GLY A 114 2.62 -18.50 19.05
CA GLY A 114 3.61 -17.82 19.88
C GLY A 114 3.14 -17.56 21.31
N LYS A 115 3.87 -16.68 22.00
CA LYS A 115 3.54 -16.27 23.37
C LYS A 115 2.40 -15.25 23.35
N ARG A 116 1.44 -15.44 24.26
CA ARG A 116 0.36 -14.46 24.46
C ARG A 116 0.89 -13.20 25.15
N SER A 117 0.41 -12.04 24.73
CA SER A 117 0.60 -10.77 25.41
C SER A 117 -0.35 -10.63 26.60
N SER A 118 -0.17 -9.56 27.37
CA SER A 118 -1.11 -9.14 28.42
C SER A 118 -2.51 -8.83 27.90
N GLU A 119 -2.67 -8.59 26.60
CA GLU A 119 -3.94 -8.26 25.93
C GLU A 119 -4.70 -9.51 25.45
N GLY A 120 -4.19 -10.71 25.74
CA GLY A 120 -4.92 -11.97 25.52
C GLY A 120 -4.80 -12.55 24.10
N CYS A 121 -3.96 -11.98 23.24
CA CYS A 121 -3.63 -12.53 21.92
C CYS A 121 -2.12 -12.74 21.74
N VAL A 122 -1.73 -13.42 20.67
CA VAL A 122 -0.34 -13.51 20.20
C VAL A 122 -0.10 -12.33 19.25
N PRO A 123 0.67 -11.30 19.65
CA PRO A 123 0.96 -10.18 18.78
C PRO A 123 2.05 -10.55 17.78
N TYR A 124 1.92 -10.04 16.57
CA TYR A 124 2.89 -10.16 15.49
C TYR A 124 3.32 -8.77 15.03
N THR A 125 4.63 -8.60 14.89
CA THR A 125 5.19 -7.46 14.17
C THR A 125 4.85 -7.52 12.68
N THR A 126 5.11 -6.45 11.93
CA THR A 126 4.95 -6.45 10.47
C THR A 126 5.80 -7.52 9.80
N THR A 127 7.07 -7.64 10.18
CA THR A 127 7.98 -8.65 9.62
C THR A 127 7.51 -10.06 9.97
N GLU A 128 7.13 -10.32 11.22
CA GLU A 128 6.61 -11.62 11.64
C GLU A 128 5.30 -11.97 10.92
N SER A 129 4.44 -10.98 10.68
CA SER A 129 3.18 -11.15 9.95
C SER A 129 3.42 -11.56 8.49
N ILE A 130 4.39 -10.93 7.82
CA ILE A 130 4.79 -11.27 6.46
C ILE A 130 5.40 -12.68 6.42
N GLU A 131 6.24 -13.05 7.39
CA GLU A 131 6.79 -14.41 7.49
C GLU A 131 5.71 -15.47 7.74
N LEU A 132 4.74 -15.18 8.61
CA LEU A 132 3.58 -16.05 8.82
C LEU A 132 2.78 -16.22 7.54
N MET A 133 2.58 -15.12 6.80
CA MET A 133 1.92 -15.12 5.50
C MET A 133 2.68 -16.03 4.53
N PHE A 134 4.00 -15.89 4.37
CA PHE A 134 4.79 -16.77 3.50
C PHE A 134 4.70 -18.25 3.88
N LYS A 135 4.77 -18.56 5.18
CA LYS A 135 4.62 -19.94 5.67
C LYS A 135 3.27 -20.55 5.29
N ARG A 136 2.22 -19.75 5.17
CA ARG A 136 0.88 -20.18 4.76
C ARG A 136 0.61 -20.02 3.26
N SER A 137 1.32 -19.12 2.58
CA SER A 137 1.12 -18.79 1.18
C SER A 137 1.90 -19.70 0.23
N GLY A 138 3.05 -20.21 0.68
CA GLY A 138 3.98 -21.03 -0.11
C GLY A 138 5.22 -20.24 -0.54
N GLU A 139 6.28 -20.97 -0.92
CA GLU A 139 7.57 -20.38 -1.29
C GLU A 139 7.51 -19.53 -2.56
N GLU A 140 6.60 -19.82 -3.49
CA GLU A 140 6.44 -19.02 -4.73
C GLU A 140 6.16 -17.54 -4.44
N THR A 141 5.24 -17.26 -3.52
CA THR A 141 4.93 -15.88 -3.11
C THR A 141 6.16 -15.17 -2.53
N ARG A 142 6.99 -15.91 -1.79
CA ARG A 142 8.25 -15.40 -1.22
C ARG A 142 9.26 -15.07 -2.31
N SER A 143 9.51 -16.00 -3.23
CA SER A 143 10.43 -15.80 -4.34
C SER A 143 10.01 -14.61 -5.22
N MET A 144 8.70 -14.44 -5.46
CA MET A 144 8.17 -13.29 -6.20
C MET A 144 8.44 -11.97 -5.47
N TRP A 145 8.20 -11.91 -4.16
CA TRP A 145 8.50 -10.72 -3.35
C TRP A 145 9.99 -10.39 -3.32
N GLU A 146 10.84 -11.39 -3.11
CA GLU A 146 12.30 -11.22 -3.08
C GLU A 146 12.85 -10.74 -4.43
N ALA A 147 12.31 -11.25 -5.54
CA ALA A 147 12.68 -10.81 -6.89
C ALA A 147 12.21 -9.38 -7.21
N ASP A 148 11.04 -8.96 -6.73
CA ASP A 148 10.53 -7.61 -6.95
C ASP A 148 11.34 -6.55 -6.18
N ARG A 149 11.80 -6.91 -4.96
CA ARG A 149 12.64 -6.03 -4.13
C ARG A 149 14.00 -5.70 -4.76
N THR A 150 14.56 -6.60 -5.58
CA THR A 150 15.84 -6.33 -6.25
C THR A 150 15.67 -5.46 -7.50
N THR A 151 14.49 -5.47 -8.11
CA THR A 151 14.28 -4.89 -9.45
C THR A 151 13.43 -3.61 -9.47
N TRP A 152 12.40 -3.47 -8.62
CA TRP A 152 11.36 -2.44 -8.81
C TRP A 152 10.99 -1.57 -7.60
N GLY A 153 11.03 -2.07 -6.37
CA GLY A 153 10.10 -1.51 -5.38
C GLY A 153 10.57 -1.46 -3.94
N GLU A 154 11.43 -0.50 -3.59
CA GLU A 154 11.51 -0.05 -2.20
C GLU A 154 11.91 1.42 -2.10
N ALA A 155 10.92 2.30 -1.96
CA ALA A 155 11.11 3.74 -1.88
C ALA A 155 11.98 4.17 -0.68
N LEU A 156 12.06 3.34 0.38
CA LEU A 156 12.83 3.60 1.59
C LEU A 156 14.34 3.44 1.45
N VAL A 157 14.80 2.66 0.46
CA VAL A 157 16.23 2.35 0.27
C VAL A 157 16.78 2.94 -1.01
N GLU A 158 15.94 3.09 -2.03
CA GLU A 158 16.35 3.57 -3.35
C GLU A 158 16.30 5.10 -3.44
N PRO A 159 17.45 5.77 -3.68
CA PRO A 159 17.46 7.20 -3.89
C PRO A 159 16.77 7.58 -5.21
N LEU A 160 16.19 8.77 -5.21
CA LEU A 160 15.70 9.42 -6.43
C LEU A 160 16.85 9.59 -7.44
N PRO A 161 16.54 9.54 -8.74
CA PRO A 161 17.53 9.67 -9.80
C PRO A 161 18.25 11.02 -9.73
N LEU A 162 19.49 11.04 -10.19
CA LEU A 162 20.31 12.25 -10.28
C LEU A 162 19.80 13.16 -11.40
N SER A 163 18.73 13.89 -11.11
CA SER A 163 18.07 14.80 -12.03
C SER A 163 17.88 16.17 -11.40
N LYS A 164 18.16 17.22 -12.17
CA LYS A 164 17.88 18.61 -11.83
C LYS A 164 16.57 19.10 -12.44
N ASN A 165 16.11 18.44 -13.51
CA ASN A 165 14.92 18.83 -14.25
C ASN A 165 13.64 18.14 -13.75
N LEU A 166 13.77 16.98 -13.13
CA LEU A 166 12.64 16.20 -12.61
C LEU A 166 11.94 16.97 -11.48
N LYS A 167 10.60 16.98 -11.54
CA LYS A 167 9.72 17.38 -10.44
C LYS A 167 8.75 16.24 -10.11
N ILE A 168 8.54 16.02 -8.82
CA ILE A 168 7.64 14.98 -8.29
C ILE A 168 6.45 15.65 -7.60
N TYR A 169 5.26 15.18 -7.92
CA TYR A 169 4.00 15.59 -7.31
C TYR A 169 3.33 14.36 -6.71
N CYS A 170 2.96 14.42 -5.44
CA CYS A 170 2.22 13.35 -4.77
C CYS A 170 0.84 13.88 -4.37
N LEU A 171 -0.18 13.31 -4.98
CA LEU A 171 -1.58 13.68 -4.84
C LEU A 171 -2.31 12.52 -4.19
N TYR A 172 -2.87 12.70 -3.00
CA TYR A 172 -3.58 11.61 -2.33
C TYR A 172 -4.69 12.11 -1.41
N GLY A 173 -5.67 11.24 -1.20
CA GLY A 173 -6.81 11.50 -0.33
C GLY A 173 -6.46 11.30 1.14
N VAL A 174 -7.15 12.06 2.00
CA VAL A 174 -7.06 11.97 3.45
C VAL A 174 -8.43 12.11 4.09
N GLY A 175 -8.57 11.65 5.33
CA GLY A 175 -9.81 11.69 6.11
C GLY A 175 -10.76 10.53 5.83
N VAL A 176 -10.25 9.39 5.36
CA VAL A 176 -11.03 8.16 5.15
C VAL A 176 -10.48 7.06 6.03
N ASP A 177 -11.37 6.42 6.81
CA ASP A 177 -11.00 5.27 7.65
C ASP A 177 -10.41 4.14 6.79
N THR A 178 -9.16 3.78 7.08
CA THR A 178 -8.35 2.87 6.27
C THR A 178 -7.73 1.76 7.10
N GLU A 179 -7.74 0.53 6.59
CA GLU A 179 -7.29 -0.65 7.31
C GLU A 179 -5.79 -0.59 7.64
N ARG A 180 -5.44 -0.80 8.92
CA ARG A 180 -4.06 -0.67 9.44
C ARG A 180 -3.51 -1.94 10.07
N ALA A 181 -4.35 -2.69 10.76
CA ALA A 181 -3.98 -3.89 11.50
C ALA A 181 -5.20 -4.81 11.69
N TYR A 182 -4.95 -6.07 12.00
CA TYR A 182 -5.99 -7.11 11.97
C TYR A 182 -5.93 -8.03 13.19
N ASN A 183 -7.09 -8.25 13.79
CA ASN A 183 -7.27 -9.25 14.83
C ASN A 183 -7.87 -10.50 14.19
N TYR A 184 -7.20 -11.64 14.39
CA TYR A 184 -7.62 -12.93 13.92
C TYR A 184 -8.07 -13.82 15.08
N ARG A 185 -9.08 -14.63 14.81
CA ARG A 185 -9.46 -15.77 15.63
C ARG A 185 -9.00 -17.05 14.94
N TYR A 186 -8.23 -17.86 15.65
CA TYR A 186 -7.79 -19.16 15.17
C TYR A 186 -8.86 -20.23 15.44
N ASP A 187 -9.31 -20.89 14.37
CA ASP A 187 -10.17 -22.06 14.43
C ASP A 187 -9.31 -23.33 14.39
N ALA A 188 -9.06 -23.90 15.57
CA ALA A 188 -8.28 -25.11 15.74
C ALA A 188 -8.88 -26.35 15.05
N LYS A 189 -10.21 -26.39 14.82
CA LYS A 189 -10.86 -27.55 14.21
C LYS A 189 -10.57 -27.64 12.72
N ASN A 190 -10.50 -26.50 12.06
CA ASN A 190 -10.31 -26.40 10.60
C ASN A 190 -8.92 -25.90 10.20
N ASP A 191 -8.04 -25.61 11.17
CA ASP A 191 -6.73 -24.95 10.99
C ASP A 191 -6.80 -23.61 10.22
N LYS A 192 -7.86 -22.84 10.47
CA LYS A 192 -8.15 -21.58 9.77
C LYS A 192 -7.92 -20.36 10.65
N LEU A 193 -7.48 -19.28 10.01
CA LEU A 193 -7.46 -17.95 10.60
C LEU A 193 -8.66 -17.19 10.03
N GLU A 194 -9.53 -16.72 10.91
CA GLU A 194 -10.69 -15.91 10.56
C GLU A 194 -10.49 -14.49 11.07
N THR A 195 -10.69 -13.49 10.21
CA THR A 195 -10.66 -12.09 10.63
C THR A 195 -11.79 -11.84 11.63
N ASP A 196 -11.44 -11.42 12.84
CA ASP A 196 -12.35 -11.13 13.95
C ASP A 196 -12.67 -9.63 14.01
N SER A 197 -11.65 -8.77 13.91
CA SER A 197 -11.84 -7.32 13.79
C SER A 197 -10.67 -6.65 13.05
N ILE A 198 -10.92 -5.44 12.56
CA ILE A 198 -9.96 -4.62 11.81
C ILE A 198 -9.74 -3.31 12.57
N ILE A 199 -8.48 -2.89 12.67
CA ILE A 199 -8.09 -1.60 13.24
C ILE A 199 -7.88 -0.62 12.09
N PHE A 200 -8.47 0.57 12.20
CA PHE A 200 -8.43 1.60 11.18
C PHE A 200 -7.49 2.75 11.57
N THR A 201 -6.97 3.45 10.56
CA THR A 201 -6.18 4.68 10.64
C THR A 201 -6.60 5.61 9.52
N ASP A 202 -6.13 6.85 9.54
CA ASP A 202 -6.35 7.78 8.42
C ASP A 202 -5.68 7.32 7.12
N GLY A 203 -6.30 7.63 5.98
CA GLY A 203 -5.86 7.29 4.63
C GLY A 203 -6.93 7.60 3.59
N ASP A 204 -6.95 6.83 2.50
CA ASP A 204 -7.90 6.97 1.38
C ASP A 204 -8.93 5.84 1.29
N GLY A 205 -9.07 5.02 2.34
CA GLY A 205 -9.97 3.87 2.40
C GLY A 205 -9.35 2.55 1.93
N THR A 206 -8.21 2.60 1.24
CA THR A 206 -7.43 1.41 0.84
C THR A 206 -6.00 1.47 1.36
N VAL A 207 -5.34 2.61 1.19
CA VAL A 207 -3.92 2.82 1.50
C VAL A 207 -3.80 3.74 2.72
N PRO A 208 -3.16 3.29 3.82
CA PRO A 208 -2.93 4.13 4.98
C PRO A 208 -2.11 5.37 4.64
N LEU A 209 -2.40 6.49 5.32
CA LEU A 209 -1.72 7.78 5.12
C LEU A 209 -0.20 7.69 5.21
N ILE A 210 0.32 6.83 6.10
CA ILE A 210 1.78 6.61 6.22
C ILE A 210 2.39 6.11 4.91
N SER A 211 1.68 5.25 4.16
CA SER A 211 2.14 4.72 2.88
C SER A 211 1.91 5.67 1.71
N LEU A 212 0.84 6.47 1.77
CA LEU A 212 0.55 7.52 0.78
C LEU A 212 1.56 8.67 0.85
N GLY A 213 1.83 9.16 2.05
CA GLY A 213 2.44 10.47 2.26
C GLY A 213 3.89 10.47 2.72
N TYR A 214 4.34 9.48 3.50
CA TYR A 214 5.63 9.55 4.20
C TYR A 214 6.82 9.82 3.28
N MET A 215 6.88 9.14 2.14
CA MET A 215 7.97 9.30 1.19
C MET A 215 7.99 10.70 0.60
N CYS A 216 6.84 11.25 0.24
CA CYS A 216 6.75 12.57 -0.38
C CYS A 216 6.93 13.71 0.64
N ALA A 217 6.32 13.58 1.81
CA ALA A 217 6.37 14.59 2.86
C ALA A 217 7.73 14.63 3.57
N LYS A 218 8.42 13.49 3.70
CA LYS A 218 9.65 13.39 4.49
C LYS A 218 10.77 12.60 3.80
N GLY A 219 10.52 11.36 3.38
CA GLY A 219 11.57 10.45 2.90
C GLY A 219 12.43 11.04 1.76
N TRP A 220 11.80 11.39 0.66
CA TRP A 220 12.41 12.02 -0.53
C TRP A 220 12.77 13.50 -0.34
N LYS A 221 12.56 14.08 0.85
CA LYS A 221 13.13 15.40 1.21
C LYS A 221 14.48 15.27 1.92
N THR A 222 14.96 14.06 2.21
CA THR A 222 16.27 13.81 2.81
C THR A 222 17.40 13.73 1.77
N LYS A 223 18.62 14.15 2.13
CA LYS A 223 19.79 14.02 1.24
C LYS A 223 20.13 12.59 0.84
N LYS A 224 19.85 11.61 1.72
CA LYS A 224 20.11 10.19 1.47
C LYS A 224 19.29 9.67 0.30
N LEU A 225 17.99 10.01 0.28
CA LEU A 225 17.05 9.52 -0.72
C LEU A 225 16.78 10.52 -1.85
N ASN A 226 17.29 11.74 -1.74
CA ASN A 226 17.19 12.76 -2.78
C ASN A 226 18.53 13.53 -2.90
N PRO A 227 19.57 12.88 -3.44
CA PRO A 227 20.91 13.44 -3.50
C PRO A 227 21.03 14.65 -4.44
N SER A 228 20.17 14.76 -5.45
CA SER A 228 20.14 15.87 -6.42
C SER A 228 19.21 17.01 -6.03
N GLY A 229 18.39 16.85 -4.98
CA GLY A 229 17.44 17.88 -4.55
C GLY A 229 16.26 18.05 -5.50
N VAL A 230 15.76 16.97 -6.10
CA VAL A 230 14.51 16.92 -6.88
C VAL A 230 13.40 17.60 -6.09
N LYS A 231 12.64 18.50 -6.73
CA LYS A 231 11.50 19.18 -6.09
C LYS A 231 10.37 18.18 -5.91
N VAL A 232 10.00 17.90 -4.67
CA VAL A 232 8.89 17.02 -4.28
C VAL A 232 7.79 17.87 -3.65
N THR A 233 6.58 17.81 -4.22
CA THR A 233 5.42 18.60 -3.78
C THR A 233 4.31 17.66 -3.35
N THR A 234 3.79 17.86 -2.14
CA THR A 234 2.68 17.06 -1.59
C THR A 234 1.35 17.82 -1.69
N ARG A 235 0.28 17.15 -2.11
CA ARG A 235 -1.08 17.68 -2.18
C ARG A 235 -2.04 16.68 -1.52
N GLU A 236 -2.53 17.04 -0.35
CA GLU A 236 -3.58 16.30 0.33
C GLU A 236 -4.97 16.81 -0.09
N TYR A 237 -5.90 15.87 -0.27
CA TYR A 237 -7.30 16.14 -0.64
C TYR A 237 -8.23 15.56 0.42
N GLN A 238 -8.84 16.44 1.20
CA GLN A 238 -9.84 16.06 2.21
C GLN A 238 -11.04 15.39 1.55
N HIS A 239 -11.42 14.21 2.06
CA HIS A 239 -12.59 13.49 1.60
C HIS A 239 -13.89 14.25 1.94
N LYS A 240 -14.61 14.70 0.91
CA LYS A 240 -15.87 15.47 1.01
C LYS A 240 -16.91 14.92 0.01
N PRO A 241 -17.50 13.75 0.30
CA PRO A 241 -18.40 13.10 -0.64
C PRO A 241 -19.76 13.81 -0.68
N ALA A 242 -20.38 13.82 -1.86
CA ALA A 242 -21.74 14.30 -2.07
C ALA A 242 -22.76 13.20 -1.73
N THR A 243 -23.77 13.53 -0.93
CA THR A 243 -24.77 12.59 -0.37
C THR A 243 -25.68 11.88 -1.38
N LEU A 244 -25.72 12.32 -2.65
CA LEU A 244 -26.59 11.75 -3.71
C LEU A 244 -25.80 11.34 -4.96
N SER A 245 -24.48 11.14 -4.85
CA SER A 245 -23.66 10.65 -5.95
C SER A 245 -23.28 9.20 -5.73
N LEU A 246 -23.58 8.34 -6.71
CA LEU A 246 -23.21 6.92 -6.69
C LEU A 246 -21.67 6.70 -6.59
N ARG A 247 -20.87 7.72 -6.95
CA ARG A 247 -19.40 7.69 -6.91
C ARG A 247 -18.80 8.79 -6.01
N GLY A 248 -19.53 9.23 -4.99
CA GLY A 248 -19.04 10.20 -4.01
C GLY A 248 -18.95 11.65 -4.50
N GLY A 249 -19.16 11.95 -5.79
CA GLY A 249 -19.21 13.32 -6.30
C GLY A 249 -17.82 14.00 -6.38
N PRO A 250 -17.77 15.30 -6.77
CA PRO A 250 -16.52 15.96 -7.16
C PRO A 250 -15.53 16.24 -6.02
N GLY A 251 -15.97 16.10 -4.75
CA GLY A 251 -15.14 16.28 -3.57
C GLY A 251 -14.67 14.98 -2.93
N THR A 252 -15.00 13.82 -3.51
CA THR A 252 -14.51 12.54 -2.99
C THR A 252 -13.00 12.40 -3.18
N SER A 253 -12.34 11.73 -2.24
CA SER A 253 -10.92 11.40 -2.33
C SER A 253 -10.61 10.01 -1.80
N ASP A 254 -11.59 9.10 -1.78
CA ASP A 254 -11.27 7.69 -1.56
C ASP A 254 -10.40 7.14 -2.71
N HIS A 255 -9.71 6.03 -2.46
CA HIS A 255 -8.63 5.49 -3.28
C HIS A 255 -8.96 5.41 -4.78
N VAL A 256 -10.19 5.01 -5.11
CA VAL A 256 -10.62 4.87 -6.51
C VAL A 256 -11.22 6.18 -7.01
N ASN A 257 -12.11 6.80 -6.24
CA ASN A 257 -12.84 7.96 -6.73
C ASN A 257 -12.04 9.27 -6.69
N ILE A 258 -10.83 9.29 -6.12
CA ILE A 258 -9.91 10.44 -6.20
C ILE A 258 -9.64 10.88 -7.65
N LEU A 259 -9.72 9.96 -8.62
CA LEU A 259 -9.60 10.27 -10.05
C LEU A 259 -10.77 11.10 -10.60
N LEU A 260 -11.89 11.17 -9.87
CA LEU A 260 -13.06 11.99 -10.19
C LEU A 260 -13.09 13.30 -9.40
N ASN A 261 -12.11 13.52 -8.52
CA ASN A 261 -12.03 14.72 -7.71
C ASN A 261 -11.70 15.94 -8.58
N ALA A 262 -12.52 16.98 -8.49
CA ALA A 262 -12.37 18.16 -9.34
C ALA A 262 -11.07 18.93 -9.06
N GLU A 263 -10.61 18.99 -7.80
CA GLU A 263 -9.34 19.64 -7.45
C GLU A 263 -8.14 18.83 -7.97
N VAL A 264 -8.17 17.50 -7.85
CA VAL A 264 -7.11 16.62 -8.38
C VAL A 264 -6.99 16.78 -9.89
N ILE A 265 -8.12 16.74 -10.61
CA ILE A 265 -8.15 16.95 -12.07
C ILE A 265 -7.60 18.33 -12.42
N GLY A 266 -8.02 19.38 -11.70
CA GLY A 266 -7.51 20.74 -11.88
C GLY A 266 -5.98 20.81 -11.73
N ASP A 267 -5.44 20.24 -10.66
CA ASP A 267 -4.00 20.21 -10.41
C ASP A 267 -3.23 19.43 -11.47
N ILE A 268 -3.76 18.30 -11.95
CA ILE A 268 -3.15 17.52 -13.04
C ILE A 268 -3.08 18.37 -14.33
N LEU A 269 -4.14 19.12 -14.64
CA LEU A 269 -4.17 19.99 -15.80
C LEU A 269 -3.15 21.13 -15.67
N GLU A 270 -3.02 21.74 -14.49
CA GLU A 270 -1.99 22.75 -14.21
C GLU A 270 -0.58 22.18 -14.40
N ILE A 271 -0.30 21.03 -13.79
CA ILE A 271 0.99 20.33 -13.90
C ILE A 271 1.32 20.00 -15.36
N ALA A 272 0.34 19.50 -16.12
CA ALA A 272 0.49 19.18 -17.54
C ALA A 272 0.73 20.45 -18.39
N ALA A 273 0.06 21.55 -18.07
CA ALA A 273 0.22 22.85 -18.73
C ALA A 273 1.54 23.56 -18.39
N GLY A 274 2.33 23.01 -17.46
CA GLY A 274 3.63 23.57 -17.11
C GLY A 274 3.65 24.34 -15.79
N ILE A 275 2.51 24.44 -15.11
CA ILE A 275 2.31 25.23 -13.89
C ILE A 275 2.60 24.35 -12.68
N ASP A 276 3.41 24.84 -11.75
CA ASP A 276 3.70 24.13 -10.51
C ASP A 276 2.57 24.42 -9.49
N VAL A 277 1.95 23.37 -8.94
CA VAL A 277 0.97 23.47 -7.86
C VAL A 277 1.64 23.72 -6.51
N GLN A 278 0.91 24.34 -5.57
CA GLN A 278 1.41 24.65 -4.22
C GLN A 278 1.25 23.45 -3.27
N GLU A 279 2.25 23.21 -2.44
CA GLU A 279 2.20 22.18 -1.41
C GLU A 279 1.06 22.43 -0.42
N ARG A 280 0.29 21.38 -0.13
CA ARG A 280 -0.80 21.37 0.84
C ARG A 280 -0.75 20.03 1.59
N ILE A 281 -0.49 20.11 2.89
CA ILE A 281 -0.51 19.03 3.89
C ILE A 281 -1.44 19.52 4.99
#